data_AF-A0A423HWG2-F1
#
_entry.id   AF-A0A423HWG2-F1
#
_cell.length_a   1.000
_cell.length_b   1.000
_cell.length_c   1.000
_cell.angle_alpha   90.00
_cell.angle_beta   90.00
_cell.angle_gamma   90.00
#
_symmetry.space_group_name_H-M   'P 1'
#
loop_
_entity.id
_entity.type
_entity.pdbx_description
1 polymer ?
#
loop_
_entity_poly.entity_id
_entity_poly.type
_entity_poly.pdbx_seq_one_letter_code
_entity_poly.pdbx_strand_id
1 'polypeptide(L)'
;MQATRLVLKPTRHLEPRARQIFAMIISMRPATLWGAYDLQLATDLAEINAQIEWTQEVLAVEGDVLTTRLGTPIINPRATHCGNLKRQAVTFVRALGLSAGQRHLGDEPSRKRAGQQLELQMTSLNAESDPLLA
;
A
#
# COMPACT_ATOMS: atom_id res chain seq x y z
N MET A 1 -16.64 10.69 -26.72
CA MET A 1 -15.48 11.22 -25.96
C MET A 1 -14.88 10.07 -25.17
N GLN A 2 -13.73 9.57 -25.60
CA GLN A 2 -13.08 8.38 -25.04
C GLN A 2 -12.32 8.81 -23.78
N ALA A 3 -12.82 8.45 -22.59
CA ALA A 3 -12.13 8.75 -21.34
C ALA A 3 -10.82 7.96 -21.32
N THR A 4 -9.68 8.66 -21.37
CA THR A 4 -8.35 8.09 -21.20
C THR A 4 -8.30 7.41 -19.83
N ARG A 5 -8.45 6.07 -19.80
CA ARG A 5 -8.37 5.30 -18.56
C ARG A 5 -6.93 5.36 -18.06
N LEU A 6 -6.65 6.18 -17.06
CA LEU A 6 -5.36 6.19 -16.36
C LEU A 6 -5.10 4.79 -15.80
N VAL A 7 -4.18 4.06 -16.43
CA VAL A 7 -3.79 2.71 -15.98
C VAL A 7 -2.69 2.88 -14.93
N LEU A 8 -3.08 2.77 -13.66
CA LEU A 8 -2.14 2.71 -12.56
C LEU A 8 -1.41 1.37 -12.58
N LYS A 9 -0.09 1.42 -12.44
CA LYS A 9 0.78 0.24 -12.44
C LYS A 9 1.50 0.13 -11.10
N PRO A 10 1.78 -1.09 -10.62
CA PRO A 10 2.64 -1.28 -9.47
C PRO A 10 4.05 -0.79 -9.77
N THR A 11 4.80 -0.40 -8.74
CA THR A 11 6.16 0.14 -8.89
C THR A 11 7.20 -0.94 -9.21
N ARG A 12 6.88 -2.21 -8.99
CA ARG A 12 7.72 -3.38 -9.31
C ARG A 12 6.88 -4.57 -9.79
N HIS A 13 7.56 -5.61 -10.25
CA HIS A 13 6.90 -6.84 -10.69
C HIS A 13 6.23 -7.54 -9.50
N LEU A 14 4.93 -7.80 -9.62
CA LEU A 14 4.14 -8.50 -8.61
C LEU A 14 3.79 -9.91 -9.08
N GLU A 15 3.92 -10.87 -8.15
CA GLU A 15 3.34 -12.21 -8.25
C GLU A 15 1.82 -12.16 -8.50
N PRO A 16 1.21 -13.19 -9.11
CA PRO A 16 -0.19 -13.15 -9.52
C PRO A 16 -1.17 -12.78 -8.40
N ARG A 17 -0.99 -13.34 -7.20
CA ARG A 17 -1.81 -13.04 -6.01
C ARG A 17 -1.66 -11.58 -5.58
N ALA A 18 -0.43 -11.10 -5.43
CA ALA A 18 -0.15 -9.70 -5.10
C ALA A 18 -0.71 -8.75 -6.16
N ARG A 19 -0.66 -9.11 -7.45
CA ARG A 19 -1.21 -8.30 -8.53
C ARG A 19 -2.72 -8.13 -8.45
N GLN A 20 -3.45 -9.20 -8.09
CA GLN A 20 -4.90 -9.13 -7.86
C GLN A 20 -5.22 -8.23 -6.67
N ILE A 21 -4.48 -8.37 -5.58
CA ILE A 21 -4.64 -7.53 -4.38
C ILE A 21 -4.32 -6.07 -4.68
N PHE A 22 -3.27 -5.79 -5.44
CA PHE A 22 -2.93 -4.44 -5.89
C PHE A 22 -4.08 -3.81 -6.67
N ALA A 23 -4.68 -4.55 -7.61
CA ALA A 23 -5.83 -4.08 -8.37
C ALA A 23 -7.02 -3.71 -7.47
N MET A 24 -7.28 -4.49 -6.41
CA MET A 24 -8.30 -4.17 -5.42
C MET A 24 -7.94 -2.89 -4.63
N ILE A 25 -6.69 -2.75 -4.18
CA ILE A 25 -6.23 -1.56 -3.44
C ILE A 25 -6.40 -0.29 -4.27
N ILE A 26 -5.94 -0.29 -5.53
CA ILE A 26 -6.02 0.90 -6.40
C ILE A 26 -7.45 1.28 -6.76
N SER A 27 -8.40 0.34 -6.70
CA SER A 27 -9.82 0.60 -6.96
C SER A 27 -10.52 1.37 -5.83
N MET A 28 -9.91 1.45 -4.64
CA MET A 28 -10.55 2.06 -3.45
C MET A 28 -10.64 3.59 -3.52
N ARG A 29 -9.92 4.23 -4.45
CA ARG A 29 -9.98 5.69 -4.67
C ARG A 29 -9.77 6.04 -6.15
N PRO A 30 -10.25 7.21 -6.61
CA PRO A 30 -10.06 7.66 -7.99
C PRO A 30 -8.60 7.64 -8.44
N ALA A 31 -8.36 7.30 -9.71
CA ALA A 31 -7.00 7.18 -10.28
C ALA A 31 -6.17 8.47 -10.15
N THR A 32 -6.82 9.63 -10.14
CA THR A 32 -6.21 10.96 -10.02
C THR A 32 -5.64 11.27 -8.64
N LEU A 33 -6.04 10.52 -7.60
CA LEU A 33 -5.56 10.70 -6.23
C LEU A 33 -4.33 9.84 -5.92
N TRP A 34 -3.85 9.04 -6.87
CA TRP A 34 -2.67 8.21 -6.69
C TRP A 34 -1.38 8.96 -7.01
N GLY A 35 -0.66 9.37 -5.97
CA GLY A 35 0.72 9.85 -6.09
C GLY A 35 1.72 8.70 -6.27
N ALA A 36 2.92 9.02 -6.74
CA ALA A 36 4.00 8.03 -6.94
C ALA A 36 4.35 7.27 -5.65
N TYR A 37 4.43 7.99 -4.52
CA TYR A 37 4.71 7.37 -3.21
C TYR A 37 3.56 6.47 -2.74
N ASP A 38 2.31 6.85 -3.00
CA ASP A 38 1.18 6.00 -2.66
C ASP A 38 1.16 4.71 -3.51
N LEU A 39 1.56 4.79 -4.77
CA LEU A 39 1.70 3.59 -5.62
C LEU A 39 2.78 2.65 -5.06
N GLN A 40 3.88 3.20 -4.53
CA GLN A 40 4.90 2.42 -3.82
C GLN A 40 4.31 1.71 -2.60
N LEU A 41 3.62 2.44 -1.73
CA LEU A 41 2.96 1.88 -0.53
C LEU A 41 1.87 0.86 -0.87
N ALA A 42 1.09 1.07 -1.92
CA ALA A 42 0.09 0.12 -2.38
C ALA A 42 0.74 -1.17 -2.94
N THR A 43 1.89 -1.03 -3.61
CA THR A 43 2.67 -2.17 -4.08
C THR A 43 3.22 -2.98 -2.89
N ASP A 44 3.78 -2.32 -1.88
CA ASP A 44 4.24 -2.95 -0.63
C ASP A 44 3.09 -3.64 0.12
N LEU A 45 1.94 -2.98 0.26
CA LEU A 45 0.76 -3.55 0.90
C LEU A 45 0.24 -4.80 0.16
N ALA A 46 0.25 -4.77 -1.17
CA ALA A 46 -0.21 -5.89 -1.98
C ALA A 46 0.66 -7.14 -1.80
N GLU A 47 1.98 -6.99 -1.78
CA GLU A 47 2.91 -8.11 -1.53
C GLU A 47 2.76 -8.68 -0.13
N ILE A 48 2.67 -7.81 0.89
CA ILE A 48 2.52 -8.27 2.27
C ILE A 48 1.21 -9.02 2.46
N ASN A 49 0.10 -8.54 1.88
CA ASN A 49 -1.17 -9.25 1.95
C ASN A 49 -1.11 -10.61 1.23
N ALA A 50 -0.45 -10.69 0.07
CA ALA A 50 -0.22 -11.98 -0.60
C ALA A 50 0.60 -12.94 0.26
N GLN A 51 1.64 -12.43 0.94
CA GLN A 51 2.46 -13.20 1.86
C GLN A 51 1.67 -13.65 3.10
N ILE A 52 0.80 -12.79 3.64
CA ILE A 52 -0.11 -13.14 4.75
C ILE A 52 -1.02 -14.29 4.33
N GLU A 53 -1.69 -14.18 3.19
CA GLU A 53 -2.60 -15.23 2.67
C GLU A 53 -1.85 -16.56 2.54
N TRP A 54 -0.68 -16.55 1.91
CA TRP A 54 0.16 -17.76 1.79
C TRP A 54 0.56 -18.33 3.15
N THR A 55 1.00 -17.46 4.06
CA THR A 55 1.42 -17.86 5.40
C THR A 55 0.26 -18.46 6.20
N GLN A 56 -0.95 -17.93 6.03
CA GLN A 56 -2.17 -18.45 6.66
C GLN A 56 -2.59 -19.79 6.07
N GLU A 57 -2.47 -19.99 4.76
CA GLU A 57 -2.72 -21.29 4.11
C GLU A 57 -1.81 -22.38 4.69
N VAL A 58 -0.52 -22.08 4.86
CA VAL A 58 0.44 -23.01 5.47
C VAL A 58 0.13 -23.24 6.95
N LEU A 59 -0.16 -22.18 7.72
CA LEU A 59 -0.53 -22.29 9.14
C LEU A 59 -1.81 -23.10 9.35
N ALA A 60 -2.77 -23.06 8.42
CA ALA A 60 -3.99 -23.85 8.51
C ALA A 60 -3.71 -25.36 8.50
N VAL A 61 -2.58 -25.78 7.91
CA VAL A 61 -2.12 -27.17 7.88
C VAL A 61 -1.19 -27.48 9.06
N GLU A 62 -0.21 -26.60 9.32
CA GLU A 62 0.80 -26.80 10.38
C GLU A 62 0.23 -26.65 11.80
N GLY A 63 -0.79 -25.81 11.97
CA GLY A 63 -1.29 -25.36 13.27
C GLY A 63 -0.42 -24.27 13.92
N ASP A 64 -0.97 -23.62 14.94
CA ASP A 64 -0.30 -22.54 15.69
C ASP A 64 0.72 -23.06 16.71
N VAL A 65 0.68 -24.36 17.01
CA VAL A 65 1.55 -25.03 17.98
C VAL A 65 2.19 -26.23 17.32
N LEU A 66 3.51 -26.29 17.38
CA LEU A 66 4.31 -27.42 16.92
C LEU A 66 4.78 -28.22 18.12
N THR A 67 4.90 -29.53 17.96
CA THR A 67 5.46 -30.41 18.99
C THR A 67 6.91 -30.73 18.66
N THR A 68 7.81 -30.45 19.60
CA THR A 68 9.23 -30.80 19.45
C THR A 68 9.44 -32.31 19.56
N ARG A 69 10.63 -32.80 19.20
CA ARG A 69 11.00 -34.21 19.33
C ARG A 69 10.86 -34.74 20.77
N LEU A 70 10.97 -33.87 21.77
CA LEU A 70 10.83 -34.21 23.20
C LEU A 70 9.39 -34.11 23.70
N GLY A 71 8.41 -33.88 22.82
CA GLY A 71 6.99 -33.73 23.18
C GLY A 71 6.60 -32.34 23.69
N THR A 72 7.56 -31.41 23.83
CA THR A 72 7.25 -30.05 24.32
C THR A 72 6.51 -29.25 23.24
N PRO A 73 5.34 -28.65 23.54
CA PRO A 73 4.65 -27.76 22.63
C PRO A 73 5.36 -26.40 22.53
N ILE A 74 5.58 -25.92 21.31
CA ILE A 74 6.17 -24.61 21.02
C ILE A 74 5.29 -23.84 20.03
N ILE A 75 5.26 -22.51 20.14
CA ILE A 75 4.54 -21.67 19.18
C ILE A 75 5.18 -21.81 17.80
N ASN A 76 4.36 -21.98 16.77
CA ASN A 76 4.84 -21.98 15.40
C ASN A 76 5.47 -20.61 15.05
N PRO A 77 6.76 -20.52 14.69
CA PRO A 77 7.40 -19.25 14.33
C PRO A 77 6.68 -18.51 13.20
N ARG A 78 6.01 -19.26 12.32
CA ARG A 78 5.21 -18.73 11.22
C ARG A 78 3.99 -17.95 11.71
N ALA A 79 3.39 -18.35 12.83
CA ALA A 79 2.27 -17.63 13.44
C ALA A 79 2.72 -16.25 13.93
N THR A 80 3.90 -16.18 14.57
CA THR A 80 4.53 -14.92 14.98
C THR A 80 4.85 -14.03 13.77
N HIS A 81 5.42 -14.61 12.71
CA HIS A 81 5.74 -13.87 11.49
C HIS A 81 4.48 -13.33 10.80
N CYS A 82 3.42 -14.15 10.66
CA CYS A 82 2.11 -13.74 10.16
C CYS A 82 1.54 -12.55 10.95
N GLY A 83 1.64 -12.58 12.29
CA GLY A 83 1.25 -11.48 13.15
C GLY A 83 2.03 -10.18 12.88
N ASN A 84 3.32 -10.28 12.60
CA ASN A 84 4.16 -9.12 12.24
C ASN A 84 3.74 -8.52 10.90
N LEU A 85 3.54 -9.36 9.89
CA LEU A 85 3.07 -8.92 8.56
C LEU A 85 1.72 -8.21 8.65
N LYS A 86 0.76 -8.77 9.42
CA LYS A 86 -0.55 -8.14 9.65
C LYS A 86 -0.43 -6.76 10.28
N ARG A 87 0.46 -6.58 11.27
CA ARG A 87 0.71 -5.26 11.87
C ARG A 87 1.30 -4.28 10.86
N GLN A 88 2.22 -4.73 10.01
CA GLN A 88 2.80 -3.91 8.95
C GLN A 88 1.76 -3.51 7.89
N ALA A 89 0.88 -4.44 7.49
CA ALA A 89 -0.22 -4.17 6.57
C ALA A 89 -1.16 -3.08 7.10
N VAL A 90 -1.50 -3.12 8.40
CA VAL A 90 -2.31 -2.07 9.04
C VAL A 90 -1.63 -0.70 8.98
N THR A 91 -0.31 -0.64 9.16
CA THR A 91 0.46 0.61 9.02
C THR A 91 0.36 1.17 7.60
N PHE A 92 0.50 0.33 6.57
CA PHE A 92 0.35 0.76 5.18
C PHE A 92 -1.07 1.22 4.85
N VAL A 93 -2.10 0.51 5.31
CA VAL A 93 -3.50 0.92 5.15
C VAL A 93 -3.76 2.30 5.75
N ARG A 94 -3.17 2.58 6.92
CA ARG A 94 -3.26 3.90 7.56
C ARG A 94 -2.51 4.98 6.77
N ALA A 95 -1.29 4.69 6.32
CA ALA A 95 -0.48 5.63 5.54
C ALA A 95 -1.18 6.01 4.21
N LEU A 96 -1.87 5.06 3.58
CA LEU A 96 -2.66 5.29 2.36
C LEU A 96 -4.01 5.99 2.61
N GLY A 97 -4.39 6.23 3.87
CA GLY A 97 -5.69 6.82 4.20
C GLY A 97 -6.90 5.91 3.92
N LEU A 98 -6.68 4.60 3.73
CA LEU A 98 -7.74 3.64 3.36
C LEU A 98 -8.53 3.11 4.56
N SER A 99 -8.14 3.46 5.79
CA SER A 99 -8.85 3.06 7.01
C SER A 99 -10.27 3.64 7.08
N ALA A 100 -11.20 2.92 7.72
CA ALA A 100 -12.62 3.30 7.80
C ALA A 100 -12.89 4.74 8.26
N GLY A 101 -12.19 5.22 9.29
CA GLY A 101 -12.34 6.59 9.78
C GLY A 101 -11.76 7.66 8.83
N GLN A 102 -10.81 7.30 7.97
CA GLN A 102 -10.16 8.22 7.03
C GLN A 102 -10.86 8.25 5.66
N ARG A 103 -11.71 7.28 5.34
CA ARG A 103 -12.48 7.26 4.08
C ARG A 103 -13.44 8.45 3.93
N HIS A 104 -13.90 9.06 5.02
CA HIS A 104 -14.76 10.25 5.00
C HIS A 104 -14.01 11.57 5.25
N LEU A 105 -12.83 11.51 5.85
CA LEU A 105 -11.95 12.67 6.05
C LEU A 105 -11.02 12.89 4.85
N GLY A 106 -10.75 11.85 4.05
CA GLY A 106 -9.66 11.78 3.07
C GLY A 106 -9.78 12.73 1.88
N ASP A 107 -10.95 13.31 1.63
CA ASP A 107 -11.12 14.30 0.57
C ASP A 107 -10.40 15.62 0.89
N GLU A 108 -10.31 16.03 2.15
CA GLU A 108 -9.80 17.37 2.48
C GLU A 108 -8.28 17.44 2.67
N PRO A 109 -7.63 16.57 3.47
CA PRO A 109 -6.18 16.57 3.65
C PRO A 109 -5.43 16.10 2.40
N SER A 110 -6.01 15.20 1.61
CA SER A 110 -5.38 14.73 0.37
C SER A 110 -5.46 15.78 -0.74
N ARG A 111 -6.59 16.52 -0.85
CA ARG A 111 -6.68 17.69 -1.75
C ARG A 111 -5.71 18.78 -1.33
N LYS A 112 -5.56 19.07 -0.03
CA LYS A 112 -4.58 20.06 0.46
C LYS A 112 -3.14 19.68 0.10
N ARG A 113 -2.73 18.42 0.30
CA ARG A 113 -1.39 17.95 -0.09
C ARG A 113 -1.17 17.98 -1.60
N ALA A 114 -2.16 17.52 -2.38
CA ALA A 114 -2.09 17.59 -3.84
C ALA A 114 -2.01 19.03 -4.36
N GLY A 115 -2.79 19.95 -3.77
CA GLY A 115 -2.77 21.37 -4.08
C GLY A 115 -1.42 22.03 -3.76
N GLN A 116 -0.88 21.78 -2.57
CA GLN A 116 0.45 22.28 -2.18
C GLN A 116 1.55 21.78 -3.11
N GLN A 117 1.48 20.53 -3.56
CA GLN A 117 2.47 19.98 -4.47
C GLN A 117 2.39 20.59 -5.87
N LEU A 118 1.18 20.93 -6.33
CA LEU A 118 0.94 21.68 -7.57
C LEU A 118 1.43 23.12 -7.47
N GLU A 119 1.17 23.80 -6.35
CA GLU A 119 1.67 25.16 -6.10
C GLU A 119 3.19 25.22 -6.06
N LEU A 120 3.84 24.23 -5.43
CA LEU A 120 5.30 24.13 -5.41
C LEU A 120 5.87 23.91 -6.81
N GLN A 121 5.25 23.06 -7.63
CA GLN A 121 5.66 22.86 -9.03
C GLN A 121 5.46 24.11 -9.88
N MET A 122 4.36 24.84 -9.70
CA MET A 122 4.13 26.10 -10.40
C MET A 122 5.12 27.17 -9.97
N THR A 123 5.45 27.23 -8.68
CA THR A 123 6.43 28.18 -8.16
C THR A 123 7.83 27.87 -8.69
N SER A 124 8.25 26.60 -8.76
CA SER A 124 9.54 26.22 -9.35
C SER A 124 9.61 26.54 -10.84
N LEU A 125 8.53 26.29 -11.59
CA LEU A 125 8.47 26.62 -13.02
C LEU A 125 8.55 28.13 -13.27
N ASN A 126 7.86 28.92 -12.44
CA ASN A 126 7.91 30.38 -12.54
C ASN A 126 9.30 30.93 -12.19
N ALA A 127 9.98 30.36 -11.19
CA ALA A 127 11.34 30.76 -10.81
C ALA A 127 12.38 30.45 -11.90
N GLU A 128 12.21 29.36 -12.66
CA GLU A 128 13.08 29.03 -13.81
C GLU A 128 12.85 29.96 -15.02
N SER A 129 11.68 30.63 -15.09
CA SER A 129 11.31 31.50 -16.20
C SER A 129 11.61 32.99 -15.98
N ASP A 130 12.14 33.38 -14.81
CA ASP A 130 12.41 34.78 -14.45
C ASP A 130 13.87 35.16 -14.79
N PRO A 131 14.13 36.01 -15.80
CA PRO A 131 15.49 36.34 -16.26
C PRO A 131 16.26 37.31 -15.35
N LEU A 132 15.75 37.61 -14.14
CA LEU A 132 16.36 38.56 -13.20
C LEU A 132 17.22 37.91 -12.10
N LEU A 133 17.44 36.59 -12.15
CA LEU A 133 18.31 35.85 -11.22
C LEU A 133 19.42 35.03 -11.91
N ALA A 134 19.79 35.40 -13.15
CA ALA A 134 20.99 34.89 -13.83
C ALA A 134 22.21 35.80 -13.57
#